data_AF-A0A7S0JKB9-F1
#
_entry.id   AF-A0A7S0JKB9-F1
#
_cell.length_a   1.000
_cell.length_b   1.000
_cell.length_c   1.000
_cell.angle_alpha   90.00
_cell.angle_beta   90.00
_cell.angle_gamma   90.00
#
_symmetry.space_group_name_H-M   'P 1'
#
loop_
_entity.id
_entity.type
_entity.pdbx_description
1 polymer ?
#
loop_
_entity_poly.entity_id
_entity_poly.type
_entity_poly.pdbx_seq_one_letter_code
_entity_poly.pdbx_strand_id
1 'polypeptide(L)'
;DDGLFANAPAGSLLVGCGTVTVSFARELHEAAASHGHRFLDAPVSGGPEGAKNGALSIMVGGDAGVFDEAQPVLSGMGKYVVRMGDAGSGAAAKLINQL
;
A
#
# COMPACT_ATOMS: atom_id res chain seq x y z
N ASP A 1 20.85 -8.47 -0.11
CA ASP A 1 21.49 -7.42 0.69
C ASP A 1 21.17 -6.00 0.21
N ASP A 2 20.98 -5.76 -1.09
CA ASP A 2 20.66 -4.41 -1.63
C ASP A 2 19.15 -4.07 -1.71
N GLY A 3 18.30 -4.85 -1.03
CA GLY A 3 16.83 -4.69 -1.09
C GLY A 3 16.29 -3.66 -0.09
N LEU A 4 15.07 -3.14 -0.34
CA LEU A 4 14.44 -2.14 0.53
C LEU A 4 14.28 -2.61 1.97
N PHE A 5 13.85 -3.87 2.20
CA PHE A 5 13.69 -4.42 3.55
C PHE A 5 15.00 -4.59 4.33
N ALA A 6 16.15 -4.65 3.65
CA ALA A 6 17.45 -4.77 4.30
C ALA A 6 18.07 -3.41 4.64
N ASN A 7 17.64 -2.33 3.98
CA ASN A 7 18.33 -1.03 4.02
C ASN A 7 17.44 0.14 4.48
N ALA A 8 16.12 -0.05 4.58
CA ALA A 8 15.24 0.97 5.12
C ALA A 8 15.57 1.22 6.61
N PRO A 9 15.41 2.47 7.12
CA PRO A 9 15.55 2.74 8.54
C PRO A 9 14.69 1.79 9.39
N ALA A 10 15.22 1.37 10.54
CA ALA A 10 14.51 0.45 11.44
C ALA A 10 13.09 0.98 11.77
N GLY A 11 12.09 0.09 11.73
CA GLY A 11 10.69 0.46 12.02
C GLY A 11 9.96 1.22 10.91
N SER A 12 10.58 1.41 9.73
CA SER A 12 9.96 2.08 8.58
C SER A 12 8.59 1.50 8.22
N LEU A 13 7.69 2.40 7.84
CA LEU A 13 6.43 2.08 7.17
C LEU A 13 6.68 2.13 5.65
N LEU A 14 6.49 0.99 5.00
CA LEU A 14 6.71 0.82 3.57
C LEU A 14 5.35 0.67 2.87
N VAL A 15 5.13 1.40 1.78
CA VAL A 15 3.86 1.37 1.05
C VAL A 15 4.07 0.89 -0.38
N GLY A 16 3.45 -0.23 -0.74
CA GLY A 16 3.48 -0.77 -2.09
C GLY A 16 2.30 -0.27 -2.92
N CYS A 17 2.54 0.65 -3.86
CA CYS A 17 1.49 1.20 -4.74
C CYS A 17 1.29 0.41 -6.05
N GLY A 18 2.08 -0.64 -6.27
CA GLY A 18 2.02 -1.46 -7.47
C GLY A 18 0.82 -2.41 -7.49
N THR A 19 0.38 -2.77 -8.69
CA THR A 19 -0.60 -3.86 -8.87
C THR A 19 0.12 -5.20 -8.79
N VAL A 20 -0.23 -6.02 -7.81
CA VAL A 20 0.33 -7.35 -7.57
C VAL A 20 -0.79 -8.34 -7.22
N THR A 21 -0.47 -9.64 -7.16
CA THR A 21 -1.42 -10.64 -6.67
C THR A 21 -1.66 -10.49 -5.17
N VAL A 22 -2.81 -10.97 -4.68
CA VAL A 22 -3.14 -10.97 -3.24
C VAL A 22 -2.13 -11.79 -2.43
N SER A 23 -1.69 -12.93 -2.97
CA SER A 23 -0.68 -13.78 -2.31
C SER A 23 0.65 -13.04 -2.17
N PHE A 24 1.12 -12.39 -3.24
CA PHE A 24 2.38 -11.65 -3.19
C PHE A 24 2.31 -10.43 -2.27
N ALA A 25 1.17 -9.73 -2.23
CA ALA A 25 0.96 -8.67 -1.25
C ALA A 25 1.15 -9.17 0.18
N ARG A 26 0.56 -10.33 0.53
CA ARG A 26 0.69 -10.95 1.85
C ARG A 26 2.13 -11.39 2.14
N GLU A 27 2.83 -11.97 1.17
CA GLU A 27 4.26 -12.30 1.29
C GLU A 27 5.11 -11.06 1.60
N LEU A 28 4.80 -9.91 0.98
CA LEU A 28 5.48 -8.65 1.29
C LEU A 28 5.19 -8.13 2.70
N HIS A 29 3.96 -8.31 3.22
CA HIS A 29 3.64 -7.99 4.61
C HIS A 29 4.47 -8.83 5.59
N GLU A 30 4.55 -10.14 5.36
CA GLU A 30 5.34 -11.06 6.19
C GLU A 30 6.85 -10.76 6.10
N ALA A 31 7.35 -10.51 4.88
CA ALA A 31 8.74 -10.14 4.65
C ALA A 31 9.09 -8.82 5.36
N ALA A 32 8.25 -7.78 5.25
CA ALA A 32 8.48 -6.54 5.98
C ALA A 32 8.50 -6.76 7.50
N ALA A 33 7.52 -7.52 8.03
CA ALA A 33 7.44 -7.80 9.47
C ALA A 33 8.66 -8.55 10.00
N SER A 34 9.16 -9.57 9.27
CA SER A 34 10.38 -10.30 9.64
C SER A 34 11.64 -9.44 9.66
N HIS A 35 11.64 -8.31 8.96
CA HIS A 35 12.72 -7.31 8.97
C HIS A 35 12.45 -6.15 9.95
N GLY A 36 11.40 -6.25 10.77
CA GLY A 36 11.04 -5.19 11.73
C GLY A 36 10.44 -3.94 11.09
N HIS A 37 9.87 -4.08 9.90
CA HIS A 37 9.16 -3.02 9.19
C HIS A 37 7.66 -3.26 9.18
N ARG A 38 6.91 -2.19 8.87
CA ARG A 38 5.47 -2.21 8.68
C ARG A 38 5.18 -2.05 7.20
N PHE A 39 4.12 -2.67 6.69
CA PHE A 39 3.79 -2.62 5.28
C PHE A 39 2.30 -2.30 5.05
N LEU A 40 2.01 -1.62 3.94
CA LEU A 40 0.68 -1.43 3.39
C LEU A 40 0.69 -1.76 1.90
N ASP A 41 -0.25 -2.59 1.44
CA ASP A 41 -0.54 -2.73 0.00
C ASP A 41 -1.58 -1.67 -0.40
N ALA A 42 -1.17 -0.70 -1.22
CA ALA A 42 -1.97 0.48 -1.55
C ALA A 42 -2.06 0.72 -3.07
N PRO A 43 -2.51 -0.27 -3.88
CA PRO A 43 -2.66 -0.10 -5.31
C PRO A 43 -3.57 1.08 -5.67
N VAL A 44 -3.26 1.71 -6.80
CA VAL A 44 -3.90 2.97 -7.23
C VAL A 44 -4.72 2.82 -8.51
N SER A 45 -5.74 3.67 -8.65
CA SER A 45 -6.55 3.89 -9.85
C SER A 45 -6.60 5.39 -10.18
N GLY A 46 -6.71 5.75 -11.46
CA GLY A 46 -6.83 7.15 -11.92
C GLY A 46 -5.80 7.59 -12.98
N GLY A 47 -4.83 6.73 -13.30
CA GLY A 47 -3.85 6.97 -14.36
C GLY A 47 -2.90 8.15 -14.09
N PRO A 48 -2.04 8.50 -15.07
CA PRO A 48 -1.04 9.57 -14.91
C PRO A 48 -1.66 10.94 -14.62
N GLU A 49 -2.82 11.25 -15.21
CA GLU A 49 -3.52 12.51 -14.98
C GLU A 49 -4.06 12.59 -13.55
N GLY A 50 -4.69 11.52 -13.05
CA GLY A 50 -5.11 11.42 -11.65
C GLY A 50 -3.95 11.59 -10.69
N ALA A 51 -2.79 10.97 -10.98
CA ALA A 51 -1.58 11.14 -10.16
C ALA A 51 -1.08 12.59 -10.15
N LYS A 52 -1.00 13.24 -11.31
CA LYS A 52 -0.56 14.63 -11.44
C LYS A 52 -1.44 15.60 -10.66
N ASN A 53 -2.74 15.33 -10.61
CA ASN A 53 -3.73 16.20 -9.99
C ASN A 53 -4.05 15.82 -8.52
N GLY A 54 -3.32 14.87 -7.92
CA GLY A 54 -3.60 14.40 -6.56
C GLY A 54 -4.98 13.74 -6.41
N ALA A 55 -5.48 13.15 -7.50
CA ALA A 55 -6.85 12.66 -7.62
C ALA A 55 -6.95 11.13 -7.72
N LEU A 56 -5.91 10.40 -7.31
CA LEU A 56 -5.93 8.94 -7.32
C LEU A 56 -6.99 8.38 -6.37
N SER A 57 -7.49 7.20 -6.72
CA SER A 57 -8.20 6.32 -5.77
C SER A 57 -7.22 5.26 -5.29
N ILE A 58 -7.05 5.18 -3.97
CA ILE A 58 -6.03 4.37 -3.30
C ILE A 58 -6.75 3.42 -2.35
N MET A 59 -6.59 2.13 -2.61
CA MET A 59 -7.27 1.04 -1.90
C MET A 59 -6.23 0.34 -1.03
N VAL A 60 -6.33 0.52 0.29
CA VAL A 60 -5.24 0.16 1.22
C VAL A 60 -5.56 -1.09 2.03
N GLY A 61 -4.70 -2.11 1.97
CA GLY A 61 -4.68 -3.27 2.86
C GLY A 61 -3.54 -3.19 3.88
N GLY A 62 -3.80 -3.61 5.12
CA GLY A 62 -2.78 -3.71 6.17
C GLY A 62 -3.33 -3.48 7.58
N ASP A 63 -2.52 -3.03 8.54
CA ASP A 63 -2.98 -2.71 9.91
C ASP A 63 -3.68 -1.33 10.00
N ALA A 64 -4.66 -1.19 10.89
CA ALA A 64 -5.48 0.02 11.00
C ALA A 64 -4.69 1.23 11.52
N GLY A 65 -3.87 1.04 12.57
CA GLY A 65 -3.03 2.10 13.09
C GLY A 65 -1.94 2.52 12.09
N VAL A 66 -1.39 1.55 11.34
CA VAL A 66 -0.45 1.83 10.25
C VAL A 66 -1.12 2.61 9.11
N PHE A 67 -2.37 2.28 8.78
CA PHE A 67 -3.16 3.06 7.82
C PHE A 67 -3.37 4.50 8.27
N ASP A 68 -3.77 4.71 9.53
CA ASP A 68 -4.02 6.05 10.09
C ASP A 68 -2.75 6.93 10.03
N GLU A 69 -1.57 6.34 10.26
CA GLU A 69 -0.27 7.04 10.12
C GLU A 69 0.05 7.39 8.65
N ALA A 70 -0.25 6.49 7.71
CA ALA A 70 0.02 6.69 6.29
C ALA A 70 -0.99 7.62 5.60
N GLN A 71 -2.22 7.69 6.10
CA GLN A 71 -3.34 8.35 5.42
C GLN A 71 -3.06 9.82 5.05
N PRO A 72 -2.45 10.67 5.91
CA PRO A 72 -2.14 12.05 5.54
C PRO A 72 -1.19 12.15 4.34
N VAL A 73 -0.21 11.25 4.24
CA VAL A 73 0.75 11.20 3.13
C VAL A 73 0.06 10.72 1.86
N LEU A 74 -0.72 9.64 1.94
CA LEU A 74 -1.45 9.09 0.80
C LEU A 74 -2.49 10.08 0.26
N SER A 75 -3.10 10.88 1.13
CA SER A 75 -4.06 11.93 0.75
C SER A 75 -3.42 13.08 -0.04
N GLY A 76 -2.09 13.21 -0.04
CA GLY A 76 -1.39 14.15 -0.90
C GLY A 76 -1.42 13.77 -2.39
N MET A 77 -1.60 12.49 -2.70
CA MET A 77 -1.68 11.98 -4.08
C MET A 77 -3.06 11.42 -4.45
N GLY A 78 -3.93 11.18 -3.47
CA GLY A 78 -5.24 10.57 -3.65
C GLY A 78 -6.38 11.48 -3.23
N LYS A 79 -7.43 11.50 -4.05
CA LYS A 79 -8.74 12.07 -3.67
C LYS A 79 -9.55 11.11 -2.81
N TYR A 80 -9.37 9.81 -3.04
CA TYR A 80 -10.02 8.75 -2.27
C TYR A 80 -8.94 7.83 -1.71
N VAL A 81 -8.82 7.79 -0.39
CA VAL A 81 -7.87 6.92 0.33
C VAL A 81 -8.67 6.11 1.33
N VAL A 82 -8.84 4.82 1.04
CA VAL A 82 -9.78 3.97 1.78
C VAL A 82 -9.08 2.70 2.24
N ARG A 83 -9.19 2.40 3.53
CA ARG A 83 -8.77 1.13 4.11
C ARG A 83 -9.78 0.05 3.72
N MET A 84 -9.31 -0.97 3.00
CA MET A 84 -10.13 -2.09 2.52
C MET A 84 -10.16 -3.26 3.49
N GLY A 85 -9.19 -3.35 4.40
CA GLY A 85 -9.08 -4.42 5.39
C GLY A 85 -7.62 -4.76 5.67
N ASP A 86 -7.39 -6.01 6.05
CA ASP A 86 -6.07 -6.52 6.44
C ASP A 86 -5.17 -6.79 5.22
N ALA A 87 -4.00 -7.39 5.45
CA ALA A 87 -2.98 -7.64 4.43
C ALA A 87 -3.52 -8.28 3.14
N GLY A 88 -3.24 -7.63 2.00
CA GLY A 88 -3.67 -8.04 0.67
C GLY A 88 -5.09 -7.60 0.29
N SER A 89 -5.84 -6.98 1.19
CA SER A 89 -7.20 -6.48 0.89
C SER A 89 -7.19 -5.34 -0.13
N GLY A 90 -6.14 -4.52 -0.18
CA GLY A 90 -5.98 -3.48 -1.20
C GLY A 90 -5.77 -4.10 -2.58
N ALA A 91 -4.88 -5.08 -2.68
CA ALA A 91 -4.66 -5.87 -3.90
C ALA A 91 -5.95 -6.58 -4.36
N ALA A 92 -6.71 -7.19 -3.43
CA ALA A 92 -7.98 -7.84 -3.74
C ALA A 92 -9.02 -6.86 -4.27
N ALA A 93 -9.17 -5.70 -3.63
CA ALA A 93 -10.09 -4.65 -4.07
C ALA A 93 -9.74 -4.11 -5.45
N LYS A 94 -8.44 -3.90 -5.72
CA LYS A 94 -7.97 -3.46 -7.04
C LYS A 94 -8.28 -4.47 -8.13
N LEU A 95 -8.13 -5.78 -7.86
CA LEU A 95 -8.49 -6.83 -8.81
C LEU A 95 -9.98 -6.79 -9.16
N ILE A 96 -10.85 -6.66 -8.15
CA ILE A 96 -12.30 -6.53 -8.35
C ILE A 96 -12.64 -5.27 -9.17
N ASN A 97 -11.98 -4.15 -8.88
CA ASN A 97 -12.18 -2.89 -9.62
C ASN A 97 -11.76 -2.95 -11.09
N GLN A 98 -11.03 -4.00 -11.51
CA GLN A 98 -10.55 -4.18 -12.89
C GLN A 98 -11.22 -5.35 -13.62
N LEU A 99 -12.17 -6.04 -12.99
CA LEU A 99 -13.11 -6.96 -13.65
C LEU A 99 -14.20 -6.16 -14.38
#